data_AF-A0A5K3EW80-F1
#
_entry.id   AF-A0A5K3EW80-F1
#
_cell.length_a   1.000
_cell.length_b   1.000
_cell.length_c   1.000
_cell.angle_alpha   90.00
_cell.angle_beta   90.00
_cell.angle_gamma   90.00
#
_symmetry.space_group_name_H-M   'P 1'
#
loop_
_entity.id
_entity.type
_entity.pdbx_description
1 polymer ?
#
loop_
_entity_poly.entity_id
_entity_poly.type
_entity_poly.pdbx_seq_one_letter_code
_entity_poly.pdbx_strand_id
1 'polypeptide(L)'
;VFTLVHILVAGADYNPLIAEVKFHCEGPIIVLSSHELDFGKIPALVPFQRLIQLRNESPIEANLSAVQIKKTSAFSICPKELTIPPFGSAEIEATA
;
A
#
# COMPACT_ATOMS: atom_id res chain seq x y z
N VAL A 1 16.41 -9.17 -4.96
CA VAL A 1 16.84 -10.44 -4.31
C VAL A 1 17.12 -11.45 -5.40
N PHE A 2 18.13 -12.31 -5.25
CA PHE A 2 18.44 -13.35 -6.23
C PHE A 2 18.44 -14.73 -5.56
N THR A 3 18.12 -15.77 -6.33
CA THR A 3 18.23 -17.17 -5.91
C THR A 3 18.95 -17.96 -6.98
N LEU A 4 19.59 -19.06 -6.58
CA LEU A 4 20.24 -19.98 -7.51
C LEU A 4 19.29 -21.14 -7.80
N VAL A 5 19.12 -21.46 -9.08
CA VAL A 5 18.39 -22.63 -9.54
C VAL A 5 19.39 -23.64 -10.05
N HIS A 6 19.35 -24.84 -9.47
CA HIS A 6 20.12 -25.99 -9.94
C HIS A 6 19.28 -26.78 -10.94
N ILE A 7 19.77 -26.90 -12.17
CA ILE A 7 19.11 -27.60 -13.26
C ILE A 7 19.83 -28.93 -13.48
N LEU A 8 19.14 -30.02 -13.18
CA LEU A 8 19.57 -31.38 -13.44
C LEU A 8 19.05 -31.82 -14.81
N VAL A 9 19.93 -32.32 -15.67
CA VAL A 9 19.57 -32.86 -16.98
C VAL A 9 19.59 -34.38 -16.88
N ALA A 10 18.48 -35.04 -17.23
CA ALA A 10 18.39 -36.50 -17.16
C ALA A 10 19.41 -37.14 -18.10
N GLY A 11 20.19 -38.09 -17.58
CA GLY A 11 21.26 -38.75 -18.34
C GLY A 11 22.54 -37.91 -18.51
N ALA A 12 22.66 -36.77 -17.82
CA ALA A 12 23.90 -36.02 -17.77
C ALA A 12 24.83 -36.54 -16.68
N ASP A 13 26.08 -36.83 -17.04
CA ASP A 13 27.14 -37.27 -16.12
C ASP A 13 27.97 -36.09 -15.55
N TYR A 14 27.53 -34.85 -15.78
CA TYR A 14 28.20 -33.64 -15.30
C TYR A 14 27.40 -32.95 -14.18
N ASN A 15 28.06 -32.06 -13.45
CA ASN A 15 27.47 -31.34 -12.32
C ASN A 15 26.25 -30.47 -12.74
N PRO A 16 25.27 -30.24 -11.86
CA PRO A 16 24.08 -29.44 -12.19
C PRO A 16 24.45 -28.07 -12.77
N LEU A 17 23.71 -27.64 -13.79
CA LEU A 17 23.83 -26.27 -14.29
C LEU A 17 23.26 -25.31 -13.24
N ILE A 18 23.98 -24.23 -12.94
CA ILE A 18 23.55 -23.23 -11.97
C ILE A 18 23.12 -21.98 -12.72
N ALA A 19 21.86 -21.58 -12.55
CA ALA A 19 21.32 -20.34 -13.09
C ALA A 19 21.01 -19.37 -11.94
N GLU A 20 21.43 -18.11 -12.07
CA GLU A 20 21.03 -17.04 -11.16
C GLU A 20 19.70 -16.44 -11.62
N VAL A 21 18.67 -16.53 -10.78
CA VAL A 21 17.38 -15.89 -11.03
C VAL A 21 17.27 -14.65 -10.16
N LYS A 22 17.10 -13.50 -10.81
CA LYS A 22 16.90 -12.21 -10.16
C LYS A 22 15.42 -11.86 -10.18
N PHE A 23 14.89 -11.49 -9.02
CA PHE A 23 13.52 -11.00 -8.90
C PHE A 23 13.54 -9.53 -8.51
N HIS A 24 12.71 -8.76 -9.22
CA HIS A 24 12.38 -7.39 -8.89
C HIS A 24 10.98 -7.38 -8.28
N CYS A 25 10.89 -7.08 -6.98
CA CYS A 25 9.62 -6.89 -6.30
C CYS A 25 9.45 -5.39 -6.08
N GLU A 26 8.50 -4.79 -6.80
CA GLU A 26 8.09 -3.41 -6.61
C GLU A 26 6.67 -3.42 -6.03
N GLY A 27 6.49 -2.76 -4.89
CA GLY A 27 5.18 -2.58 -4.29
C GLY A 27 4.40 -1.46 -4.98
N PRO A 28 3.09 -1.34 -4.70
CA PRO A 28 2.30 -0.25 -5.25
C PRO A 28 2.80 1.10 -4.75
N ILE A 29 2.77 2.11 -5.63
CA ILE A 29 3.16 3.49 -5.31
C ILE A 29 1.89 4.30 -5.07
N ILE A 30 1.69 4.76 -3.84
CA ILE A 30 0.53 5.59 -3.46
C ILE A 30 0.99 7.01 -3.11
N VAL A 31 0.36 7.99 -3.77
CA VAL A 31 0.56 9.43 -3.52
C VAL A 31 -0.64 9.98 -2.78
N LEU A 32 -0.39 10.77 -1.73
CA LEU A 32 -1.41 11.43 -0.91
C LEU A 32 -1.51 12.90 -1.29
N SER A 33 -2.73 13.43 -1.27
CA SER A 33 -2.94 14.90 -1.36
C SER A 33 -2.39 15.67 -0.16
N SER A 34 -2.34 15.04 1.02
CA SER A 34 -1.69 15.60 2.21
C SER A 34 -1.13 14.50 3.09
N HIS A 35 0.06 14.73 3.64
CA HIS A 35 0.70 13.86 4.65
C HIS A 35 0.31 14.23 6.09
N GLU A 36 -0.24 15.43 6.28
CA GLU A 36 -0.67 15.96 7.59
C GLU A 36 -2.08 16.55 7.47
N LEU A 37 -2.90 16.34 8.49
CA LEU A 37 -4.27 16.82 8.52
C LEU A 37 -4.51 17.68 9.77
N ASP A 38 -4.62 19.00 9.57
CA ASP A 38 -5.01 19.93 10.62
C ASP A 38 -6.49 20.33 10.46
N PHE A 39 -7.33 19.90 11.40
CA PHE A 39 -8.75 20.28 11.43
C PHE A 39 -8.99 21.76 11.76
N GLY A 40 -8.02 22.42 12.39
CA GLY A 40 -8.14 23.79 12.87
C GLY A 40 -9.13 23.92 14.03
N LYS A 41 -9.81 25.08 14.11
CA LYS A 41 -10.88 25.30 15.10
C LYS A 41 -12.19 24.71 14.59
N ILE A 42 -12.63 23.63 15.23
CA ILE A 42 -13.92 22.99 14.97
C ILE A 42 -14.86 23.14 16.17
N PRO A 43 -16.19 23.12 15.97
CA PRO A 43 -17.14 23.14 17.07
C PRO A 43 -16.99 21.91 17.97
N ALA A 44 -17.07 22.10 19.29
CA ALA A 44 -16.98 20.98 20.23
C ALA A 44 -18.19 20.04 20.09
N LEU A 45 -17.94 18.73 20.16
CA LEU A 45 -18.96 17.67 20.10
C LEU A 45 -19.77 17.63 18.79
N VAL A 46 -19.24 18.22 17.71
CA VAL A 46 -19.81 18.13 16.37
C VAL A 46 -18.79 17.42 15.48
N PRO A 47 -19.14 16.28 14.85
CA PRO A 47 -18.22 15.58 13.98
C PRO A 47 -17.83 16.49 12.81
N PHE A 48 -16.52 16.60 12.56
CA PHE A 48 -16.00 17.36 11.43
C PHE A 48 -15.17 16.46 10.53
N GLN A 49 -15.50 16.44 9.24
CA GLN A 49 -14.91 15.52 8.26
C GLN A 49 -13.95 16.26 7.33
N ARG A 50 -12.87 15.59 6.93
CA ARG A 50 -11.99 16.02 5.84
C ARG A 50 -11.59 14.85 4.97
N LEU A 51 -11.51 15.09 3.67
CA LEU A 51 -11.14 14.10 2.68
C LEU A 51 -9.64 14.16 2.39
N ILE A 52 -9.03 12.99 2.26
CA ILE A 52 -7.66 12.81 1.77
C ILE A 52 -7.75 11.99 0.49
N GLN A 53 -7.32 12.60 -0.61
CA GLN A 53 -7.20 11.93 -1.91
C GLN A 53 -5.97 11.04 -1.91
N LEU A 54 -6.13 9.82 -2.42
CA LEU A 54 -5.08 8.85 -2.69
C LEU A 54 -5.05 8.55 -4.19
N ARG A 55 -3.85 8.49 -4.76
CA ARG A 55 -3.62 8.10 -6.14
C ARG A 55 -2.65 6.94 -6.20
N ASN A 56 -3.04 5.88 -6.88
CA ASN A 56 -2.12 4.81 -7.25
C ASN A 56 -1.39 5.24 -8.52
N GLU A 57 -0.07 5.33 -8.48
CA GLU A 57 0.78 5.66 -9.64
C GLU A 57 1.49 4.43 -10.22
N SER A 58 1.15 3.24 -9.70
CA SER A 58 1.71 1.97 -10.16
C SER A 58 0.74 1.20 -11.07
N PRO A 59 1.27 0.32 -11.95
CA PRO A 59 0.48 -0.56 -12.81
C PRO A 59 -0.11 -1.78 -12.08
N ILE A 60 0.06 -1.87 -10.75
CA ILE A 60 -0.42 -2.97 -9.92
C ILE A 60 -1.47 -2.47 -8.94
N GLU A 61 -2.40 -3.35 -8.57
CA GLU A 61 -3.44 -3.02 -7.60
C GLU A 61 -2.83 -2.71 -6.22
N ALA A 62 -3.31 -1.64 -5.59
CA ALA A 62 -2.88 -1.25 -4.26
C ALA A 62 -3.94 -1.63 -3.22
N ASN A 63 -3.58 -2.57 -2.35
CA ASN A 63 -4.41 -2.99 -1.22
C ASN A 63 -3.94 -2.31 0.07
N LEU A 64 -4.76 -1.41 0.60
CA LEU A 64 -4.46 -0.58 1.76
C LEU A 64 -5.27 -1.08 2.96
N SER A 65 -4.58 -1.58 3.98
CA SER A 65 -5.14 -2.03 5.26
C SER A 65 -4.57 -1.17 6.39
N ALA A 66 -4.82 0.13 6.35
CA ALA A 66 -4.24 1.04 7.32
C ALA A 66 -5.05 2.31 7.48
N VAL A 67 -5.97 2.29 8.43
CA VAL A 67 -6.07 3.43 9.34
C VAL A 67 -5.99 2.93 10.77
N GLN A 68 -4.77 2.77 11.26
CA GLN A 68 -4.55 2.58 12.69
C GLN A 68 -4.62 3.93 13.39
N ILE A 69 -5.79 4.20 13.96
CA ILE A 69 -5.95 5.28 14.92
C ILE A 69 -5.59 4.72 16.28
N LYS A 70 -4.82 5.46 17.08
CA LYS A 70 -4.63 5.12 18.49
C LYS A 70 -6.02 4.87 19.10
N LYS A 71 -6.22 3.72 19.75
CA LYS A 71 -7.52 3.26 20.28
C LYS A 71 -8.23 4.28 21.19
N THR A 72 -7.51 5.29 21.70
CA THR A 72 -8.01 6.32 22.62
C THR A 72 -8.14 7.71 21.98
N SER A 73 -8.09 7.84 20.66
CA SER A 73 -8.22 9.13 19.97
C SER A 73 -9.67 9.48 19.65
N ALA A 74 -10.00 10.78 19.60
CA ALA A 74 -11.29 11.27 19.12
C ALA A 74 -11.49 11.11 17.59
N PHE A 75 -10.42 10.81 16.86
CA PHE A 75 -10.44 10.72 15.41
C PHE A 75 -10.96 9.35 14.92
N SER A 76 -11.60 9.34 13.76
CA SER A 76 -11.98 8.14 13.01
C SER A 76 -11.63 8.29 11.51
N ILE A 77 -11.43 7.18 10.78
CA ILE A 77 -11.26 7.22 9.32
C ILE A 77 -12.13 6.13 8.68
N CYS A 78 -12.70 6.47 7.53
CA CYS A 78 -13.50 5.60 6.68
C CYS A 78 -13.08 5.75 5.20
N PRO A 79 -12.96 4.67 4.42
CA PRO A 79 -13.01 3.26 4.84
C PRO A 79 -11.73 2.81 5.56
N LYS A 80 -11.80 1.71 6.32
CA LYS A 80 -10.63 1.12 7.03
C LYS A 80 -9.74 0.27 6.13
N GLU A 81 -10.33 -0.23 5.06
CA GLU A 81 -9.69 -1.04 4.03
C GLU A 81 -10.11 -0.47 2.68
N LEU A 82 -9.17 -0.42 1.75
CA LEU A 82 -9.38 0.18 0.45
C LEU A 82 -8.51 -0.51 -0.58
N THR A 83 -9.10 -0.78 -1.74
CA THR A 83 -8.39 -1.28 -2.91
C THR A 83 -8.43 -0.21 -3.99
N ILE A 84 -7.25 0.21 -4.47
CA ILE A 84 -7.14 1.19 -5.54
C ILE A 84 -6.62 0.48 -6.80
N PRO A 85 -7.36 0.51 -7.92
CA PRO A 85 -6.93 -0.14 -9.14
C PRO A 85 -5.63 0.50 -9.69
N PRO A 86 -4.93 -0.19 -10.62
CA PRO A 86 -3.78 0.38 -11.32
C PRO A 86 -4.08 1.78 -11.88
N PHE A 87 -3.19 2.73 -11.61
CA PHE A 87 -3.34 4.14 -12.02
C PHE A 87 -4.64 4.83 -11.53
N GLY A 88 -5.34 4.22 -10.57
CA GLY A 88 -6.60 4.68 -10.04
C GLY A 88 -6.47 5.75 -8.96
N SER A 89 -7.60 6.23 -8.49
CA SER A 89 -7.68 7.16 -7.36
C SER A 89 -8.85 6.79 -6.45
N ALA A 90 -8.74 7.18 -5.19
CA ALA A 90 -9.73 6.94 -4.18
C ALA A 90 -9.62 7.97 -3.05
N GLU A 91 -10.59 7.96 -2.16
CA GLU A 91 -10.69 8.91 -1.06
C GLU A 91 -10.81 8.18 0.27
N ILE A 92 -10.19 8.75 1.30
CA ILE A 92 -10.47 8.42 2.69
C ILE A 92 -10.97 9.66 3.40
N GLU A 93 -11.93 9.45 4.29
CA GLU A 93 -12.55 10.48 5.10
C GLU A 93 -12.04 10.36 6.53
N ALA A 94 -11.41 11.41 7.03
CA ALA A 94 -11.01 11.54 8.42
C ALA A 94 -12.00 12.43 9.18
N THR A 95 -12.54 11.91 10.28
CA THR A 95 -13.45 12.62 11.18
C THR A 95 -12.76 12.92 12.49
N ALA A 96 -12.96 14.13 13.04
CA ALA A 96 -12.54 14.59 14.37
C ALA A 96 -13.73 14.79 15.31
#